data_AF-A0A7Z3BNU2-F1
#
_entry.id   AF-A0A7Z3BNU2-F1
#
_cell.length_a   1.000
_cell.length_b   1.000
_cell.length_c   1.000
_cell.angle_alpha   90.00
_cell.angle_beta   90.00
_cell.angle_gamma   90.00
#
_symmetry.space_group_name_H-M   'P 1'
#
loop_
_entity.id
_entity.type
_entity.pdbx_description
1 polymer ?
#
loop_
_entity_poly.entity_id
_entity_poly.type
_entity_poly.pdbx_seq_one_letter_code
_entity_poly.pdbx_strand_id
1 'polypeptide(L)' 'MPHQAPSPWKVPLVRELTIILLIKLTLLLIIKTVWFDQPTVPDDGSRVTSQHLLGDSRPSDAEKESAR' A
#
# COMPACT_ATOMS: atom_id res chain seq x y z
N MET A 1 -35.92 -28.38 0.70
CA MET A 1 -35.44 -28.05 2.07
C MET A 1 -34.26 -27.09 1.92
N PRO A 2 -34.37 -25.79 2.30
CA PRO A 2 -33.23 -24.89 2.19
C PRO A 2 -32.15 -25.28 3.22
N HIS A 3 -30.95 -25.62 2.73
CA HIS A 3 -29.75 -25.80 3.56
C HIS A 3 -29.33 -24.42 4.08
N GLN A 4 -29.66 -24.10 5.33
CA GLN A 4 -29.03 -22.97 6.01
C GLN A 4 -27.57 -23.35 6.30
N ALA A 5 -26.64 -22.73 5.57
CA ALA A 5 -25.22 -22.89 5.85
C ALA A 5 -24.92 -22.39 7.28
N PRO A 6 -24.18 -23.15 8.10
CA PRO A 6 -23.84 -22.73 9.45
C PRO A 6 -23.02 -21.44 9.39
N SER A 7 -23.55 -20.36 9.97
CA SER A 7 -22.87 -19.07 10.03
C SER A 7 -21.61 -19.18 10.90
N PRO A 8 -20.41 -18.91 10.36
CA PRO A 8 -19.16 -19.01 11.12
C PRO A 8 -19.09 -18.00 12.28
N TRP A 9 -19.97 -16.99 12.27
CA TRP A 9 -20.08 -15.94 13.28
C TRP A 9 -20.75 -16.38 14.59
N LYS A 10 -21.38 -17.56 14.62
CA LYS A 10 -21.97 -18.13 15.84
C LYS A 10 -20.94 -18.82 16.74
N VAL A 11 -19.73 -19.05 16.25
CA VAL A 11 -18.66 -19.70 17.01
C VAL A 11 -18.02 -18.67 17.96
N PRO A 12 -18.05 -18.88 19.28
CA PRO A 12 -17.47 -17.94 20.25
C PRO A 12 -16.00 -17.67 19.97
N LEU A 13 -15.26 -18.68 19.50
CA LEU A 13 -13.86 -18.58 19.10
C LEU A 13 -13.61 -17.56 17.97
N VAL A 14 -14.48 -17.49 16.96
CA VAL A 14 -14.34 -16.54 15.84
C VAL A 14 -14.60 -15.12 16.33
N ARG A 15 -15.55 -14.94 17.26
CA ARG A 15 -15.86 -13.64 17.86
C ARG A 15 -14.68 -13.12 18.70
N GLU A 16 -14.09 -13.97 19.54
CA GLU A 16 -12.93 -13.64 20.35
C GLU A 16 -11.71 -13.30 19.48
N LEU A 17 -11.43 -14.14 18.47
CA LEU A 17 -10.33 -13.89 17.54
C LEU A 17 -10.52 -12.59 16.76
N THR A 18 -11.75 -12.29 16.35
CA THR A 18 -12.08 -11.05 15.64
C THR A 18 -11.81 -9.84 16.53
N ILE A 19 -12.16 -9.89 17.82
CA ILE A 19 -11.88 -8.81 18.78
C ILE A 19 -10.38 -8.59 18.95
N ILE A 20 -9.61 -9.68 19.17
CA ILE A 20 -8.15 -9.61 19.29
C ILE A 20 -7.52 -9.05 18.01
N LEU A 21 -7.99 -9.50 16.85
CA LEU A 21 -7.55 -9.00 15.55
C LEU A 21 -7.83 -7.51 15.40
N LEU A 22 -9.02 -7.06 15.82
CA LEU A 22 -9.43 -5.66 15.73
C LEU A 22 -8.54 -4.77 16.61
N ILE A 23 -8.26 -5.19 17.86
CA ILE A 23 -7.33 -4.49 18.76
C ILE A 23 -5.94 -4.38 18.11
N LYS A 24 -5.45 -5.48 17.53
CA LYS A 24 -4.13 -5.50 16.87
C LYS A 24 -4.11 -4.56 15.66
N LEU A 25 -5.16 -4.55 14.85
CA LEU A 25 -5.28 -3.64 13.70
C LEU A 25 -5.32 -2.17 14.14
N THR A 26 -6.11 -1.85 15.18
CA THR A 26 -6.17 -0.49 15.73
C THR A 26 -4.81 -0.05 16.25
N LEU A 27 -4.10 -0.91 16.99
CA LEU A 27 -2.76 -0.62 17.49
C LEU A 27 -1.76 -0.37 16.36
N LEU A 28 -1.77 -1.21 15.31
CA LEU A 28 -0.93 -1.04 14.14
C LEU A 28 -1.25 0.25 13.37
N LEU A 29 -2.52 0.62 13.24
CA LEU A 29 -2.93 1.86 12.60
C LEU A 29 -2.49 3.09 13.40
N ILE A 30 -2.59 3.07 14.73
CA ILE A 30 -2.11 4.17 15.57
C ILE A 30 -0.60 4.35 15.42
N ILE A 31 0.17 3.28 15.52
CA ILE A 31 1.63 3.33 15.33
C ILE A 31 1.92 3.83 13.91
N LYS A 32 1.22 3.31 12.89
CA LYS A 32 1.35 3.79 11.52
C LYS A 32 1.07 5.28 11.42
N THR A 33 0.02 5.80 12.06
CA THR A 33 -0.25 7.24 12.03
C THR A 33 0.91 8.01 12.65
N VAL A 34 1.38 7.67 13.85
CA VAL A 34 2.51 8.37 14.49
C VAL A 34 3.79 8.34 13.64
N TRP A 35 4.09 7.22 12.99
CA TRP A 35 5.28 7.09 12.14
C TRP A 35 5.14 7.78 10.77
N PHE A 36 3.92 7.95 10.26
CA PHE A 36 3.63 8.60 8.97
C PHE A 36 3.06 10.02 9.12
N ASP A 37 2.89 10.52 10.35
CA ASP A 37 2.42 11.88 10.65
C ASP A 37 3.55 12.91 10.47
N GLN A 38 4.81 12.46 10.52
CA GLN A 38 5.88 13.23 9.89
C GLN A 38 5.71 13.14 8.37
N PRO A 39 5.62 14.27 7.64
CA PRO A 39 5.51 14.28 6.19
C PRO A 39 6.81 13.73 5.60
N THR A 40 6.87 12.41 5.47
CA THR A 40 8.00 11.68 4.86
C THR A 40 7.96 11.71 3.34
N VAL A 41 6.95 12.39 2.77
CA VAL A 41 6.91 12.79 1.38
C VAL A 41 7.38 14.25 1.33
N PRO A 42 8.63 14.51 0.90
CA PRO A 42 9.04 15.86 0.56
C PRO A 42 8.10 16.40 -0.52
N ASP A 43 7.76 17.69 -0.51
CA ASP A 43 6.92 18.33 -1.55
C ASP A 43 7.40 17.98 -2.98
N ASP A 44 8.72 17.79 -3.15
CA ASP A 44 9.35 17.44 -4.43
C ASP A 44 9.64 15.94 -4.62
N GLY A 45 9.35 15.08 -3.64
CA GLY A 45 9.64 13.64 -3.70
C GLY A 45 8.89 12.95 -4.83
N SER A 46 7.61 13.31 -5.03
CA SER A 46 6.82 12.83 -6.16
C SER A 46 7.39 13.31 -7.50
N ARG A 47 7.85 14.57 -7.59
CA ARG A 47 8.48 15.14 -8.79
C ARG A 47 9.79 14.41 -9.14
N VAL A 48 10.65 14.13 -8.18
CA VAL A 48 11.93 13.43 -8.40
C VAL A 48 11.68 11.98 -8.81
N THR A 49 10.75 11.27 -8.17
CA THR A 49 10.39 9.90 -8.57
C THR A 49 9.71 9.88 -9.95
N SER A 50 8.80 10.81 -10.24
CA SER A 50 8.21 10.95 -11.58
C SER A 50 9.27 11.26 -12.63
N GLN A 51 10.23 12.14 -12.34
CA GLN A 51 11.31 12.46 -13.27
C GLN A 51 12.28 11.28 -13.46
N HIS A 52 12.50 10.44 -12.45
CA HIS A 52 13.31 9.23 -12.58
C HIS A 52 12.57 8.08 -13.28
N LEU A 53 11.26 7.94 -13.07
CA LEU A 53 10.43 6.92 -13.71
C LEU A 53 10.00 7.28 -15.14
N LEU A 54 9.81 8.57 -15.46
CA LEU A 54 9.42 9.06 -16.79
C LEU A 54 10.63 9.56 -17.61
N GLY A 55 11.77 9.84 -16.98
CA GLY A 55 12.88 10.60 -17.57
C GLY A 55 14.13 9.80 -17.92
N ASP A 56 13.99 8.53 -18.30
CA ASP A 56 15.00 7.84 -19.13
C ASP A 56 14.40 7.26 -20.42
N SER A 57 13.25 7.80 -20.85
CA SER A 57 12.84 7.75 -22.26
C SER A 57 13.47 8.93 -23.00
N ARG A 58 14.79 9.05 -22.93
CA ARG A 58 15.53 10.04 -23.71
C ARG A 58 15.71 9.46 -25.12
N PRO A 59 15.13 10.03 -26.18
CA PRO A 59 15.48 9.64 -27.54
C PRO A 59 16.87 10.23 -27.81
N SER A 60 17.92 9.56 -27.36
CA SER A 60 19.30 10.05 -27.56
C SER A 60 20.28 8.98 -28.05
N ASP A 61 19.81 7.76 -28.32
CA ASP A 61 20.63 6.73 -28.96
C ASP A 61 20.28 6.52 -30.44
N ALA A 62 19.07 6.89 -30.89
CA ALA A 62 18.70 6.79 -32.30
C ALA A 62 19.34 7.86 -33.21
N GLU A 63 19.82 8.98 -32.66
CA GLU A 63 20.42 10.08 -33.44
C GLU A 63 21.95 9.95 -33.59
N LYS A 64 22.59 9.05 -32.82
CA LYS A 64 24.05 8.87 -32.87
C LYS A 64 24.51 7.78 -33.84
N GLU A 65 23.63 6.95 -34.37
CA GLU A 65 23.97 5.93 -35.38
C GLU A 65 23.84 6.44 -36.83
N SER A 66 23.05 7.48 -37.09
CA SER A 66 22.91 8.06 -38.44
C SER A 66 24.07 8.99 -38.85
N ALA A 67 25.01 9.25 -37.94
CA ALA A 67 26.15 10.16 -38.16
C ALA A 67 27.51 9.43 -38.15
N ARG A 68 27.52 8.10 -38.31
CA ARG A 68 28.75 7.29 -38.38
C ARG A 68 28.90 6.53 -39.69
#